data_AF-A0A1E5NIQ0-F1
#
_entry.id   AF-A0A1E5NIQ0-F1
#
_cell.length_a   1.000
_cell.length_b   1.000
_cell.length_c   1.000
_cell.angle_alpha   90.00
_cell.angle_beta   90.00
_cell.angle_gamma   90.00
#
_symmetry.space_group_name_H-M   'P 1'
#
loop_
_entity.id
_entity.type
_entity.pdbx_description
1 polymer ?
#
loop_
_entity_poly.entity_id
_entity_poly.type
_entity_poly.pdbx_seq_one_letter_code
_entity_poly.pdbx_strand_id
1 'polypeptide(L)'
;MQKQIKVLLTLLMALFLAVSCSKDNVTNPIKTKEQMLQQKWINDYGTGYELYNITENSLESAGSYNNSPETVGYQISIEEISWNSDNTSGIIYGKYTIDNNNNNKNLGKWYAVSFKNLTDTSISICGASKKLEDGSYDSSAETLQEAKTKFTEANGYFGYYSACTVKQ
;
A
#
# COMPACT_ATOMS: atom_id res chain seq x y z
N MET A 1 -37.31 40.49 -66.84
CA MET A 1 -36.09 41.32 -67.03
C MET A 1 -36.01 42.21 -65.79
N GLN A 2 -34.98 42.29 -64.97
CA GLN A 2 -33.54 42.44 -65.22
C GLN A 2 -32.77 41.82 -64.03
N LYS A 3 -31.67 41.13 -64.36
CA LYS A 3 -30.61 40.74 -63.43
C LYS A 3 -29.65 41.94 -63.21
N GLN A 4 -28.76 41.79 -62.21
CA GLN A 4 -27.44 42.45 -62.00
C GLN A 4 -27.43 43.40 -60.77
N ILE A 5 -27.00 42.89 -59.60
CA ILE A 5 -25.62 42.92 -59.02
C ILE A 5 -25.19 44.31 -58.54
N LYS A 6 -24.96 44.45 -57.23
CA LYS A 6 -23.82 45.20 -56.67
C LYS A 6 -23.31 44.51 -55.40
N VAL A 7 -22.03 44.16 -55.44
CA VAL A 7 -21.16 43.58 -54.42
C VAL A 7 -20.80 44.63 -53.38
N LEU A 8 -20.73 44.29 -52.10
CA LEU A 8 -19.63 44.75 -51.23
C LEU A 8 -19.47 43.88 -49.97
N LEU A 9 -18.23 43.45 -49.77
CA LEU A 9 -17.70 42.72 -48.61
C LEU A 9 -17.90 43.49 -47.30
N THR A 10 -18.27 42.78 -46.25
CA THR A 10 -17.72 42.97 -44.90
C THR A 10 -17.58 41.62 -44.22
N LEU A 11 -16.35 41.09 -44.26
CA LEU A 11 -15.87 40.03 -43.41
C LEU A 11 -15.78 40.58 -41.97
N LEU A 12 -16.55 40.04 -41.03
CA LEU A 12 -16.25 40.20 -39.61
C LEU A 12 -16.41 38.85 -38.90
N MET A 13 -15.25 38.25 -38.64
CA MET A 13 -15.05 37.15 -37.70
C MET A 13 -15.64 37.54 -36.34
N ALA A 14 -16.64 36.79 -35.89
CA ALA A 14 -16.93 36.63 -34.48
C ALA A 14 -16.71 35.16 -34.14
N LEU A 15 -15.48 34.89 -33.69
CA LEU A 15 -15.13 33.72 -32.91
C LEU A 15 -16.03 33.71 -31.67
N PHE A 16 -17.08 32.89 -31.67
CA PHE A 16 -17.64 32.42 -30.41
C PHE A 16 -16.93 31.12 -30.07
N LEU A 17 -15.76 31.27 -29.43
CA LEU A 17 -15.29 30.26 -28.49
C LEU A 17 -16.35 30.18 -27.40
N ALA A 18 -17.33 29.30 -27.59
CA ALA A 18 -18.12 28.80 -26.48
C ALA A 18 -17.14 28.01 -25.61
N VAL A 19 -16.53 28.72 -24.67
CA VAL A 19 -15.90 28.16 -23.48
C VAL A 19 -17.02 27.39 -22.77
N SER A 20 -17.13 26.11 -23.09
CA SER A 20 -17.85 25.18 -22.24
C SER A 20 -16.97 24.99 -21.00
N CYS A 21 -17.12 25.91 -20.04
CA CYS A 21 -16.89 25.61 -18.63
C CYS A 21 -17.99 24.63 -18.18
N SER A 22 -17.94 23.40 -18.68
CA SER A 22 -18.43 22.28 -17.88
C SER A 22 -17.42 22.13 -16.77
N LYS A 23 -17.85 22.52 -15.56
CA LYS A 23 -17.28 22.23 -14.24
C LYS A 23 -16.09 21.29 -14.31
N ASP A 24 -14.99 21.68 -13.68
CA ASP A 24 -13.91 20.79 -13.30
C ASP A 24 -14.51 19.50 -12.74
N ASN A 25 -14.69 18.50 -13.60
CA ASN A 25 -14.67 17.12 -13.18
C ASN A 25 -13.20 16.93 -12.84
N VAL A 26 -12.84 17.33 -11.62
CA VAL A 26 -11.71 16.73 -10.93
C VAL A 26 -12.11 15.27 -10.74
N THR A 27 -12.00 14.49 -11.82
CA THR A 27 -11.73 13.07 -11.70
C THR A 27 -10.36 13.03 -11.08
N ASN A 28 -10.30 13.12 -9.75
CA ASN A 28 -9.19 12.55 -9.02
C ASN A 28 -9.01 11.15 -9.63
N PRO A 29 -7.83 10.83 -10.20
CA PRO A 29 -7.64 9.52 -10.77
C PRO A 29 -7.96 8.51 -9.67
N ILE A 30 -8.96 7.66 -9.92
CA ILE A 30 -9.35 6.61 -8.99
C ILE A 30 -8.13 5.69 -8.90
N LYS A 31 -7.47 5.68 -7.73
CA LYS A 31 -6.34 4.80 -7.48
C LYS A 31 -6.83 3.35 -7.60
N THR A 32 -6.04 2.48 -8.25
CA THR A 32 -6.28 1.04 -8.13
C THR A 32 -5.98 0.58 -6.70
N LYS A 33 -6.52 -0.56 -6.27
CA LYS A 33 -6.23 -1.12 -4.94
C LYS A 33 -4.73 -1.33 -4.70
N GLU A 34 -3.97 -1.66 -5.74
CA GLU A 34 -2.51 -1.77 -5.69
C GLU A 34 -1.87 -0.40 -5.45
N GLN A 35 -2.30 0.63 -6.18
CA GLN A 35 -1.82 2.01 -5.98
C GLN A 35 -2.20 2.56 -4.60
N MET A 36 -3.33 2.13 -4.03
CA MET A 36 -3.71 2.45 -2.66
C MET A 36 -2.79 1.74 -1.66
N LEU A 37 -2.49 0.45 -1.84
CA LEU A 37 -1.64 -0.31 -0.94
C LEU A 37 -0.17 0.15 -0.97
N GLN A 38 0.35 0.45 -2.17
CA GLN A 38 1.74 0.80 -2.45
C GLN A 38 2.05 2.24 -2.05
N GLN A 39 2.13 2.47 -0.74
CA GLN A 39 2.42 3.76 -0.12
C GLN A 39 3.35 3.58 1.09
N LYS A 40 3.76 4.71 1.68
CA LYS A 40 4.37 4.72 3.02
C LYS A 40 3.27 4.87 4.06
N TRP A 41 3.20 3.92 4.96
CA TRP A 41 2.23 3.86 6.04
C TRP A 41 2.92 4.10 7.38
N ILE A 42 2.32 4.91 8.24
CA ILE A 42 2.85 5.22 9.57
C ILE A 42 1.78 4.99 10.65
N ASN A 43 2.19 4.35 11.74
CA ASN A 43 1.46 4.31 12.99
C ASN A 43 2.27 5.10 14.02
N ASP A 44 1.87 6.35 14.26
CA ASP A 44 2.53 7.26 15.21
C ASP A 44 1.81 7.22 16.57
N TYR A 45 2.57 6.92 17.62
CA TYR A 45 2.10 6.84 19.01
C TYR A 45 2.81 7.85 19.92
N GLY A 46 3.35 8.93 19.35
CA GLY A 46 3.86 10.12 20.04
C GLY A 46 5.29 9.98 20.56
N THR A 47 5.62 8.89 21.25
CA THR A 47 7.00 8.60 21.70
C THR A 47 7.81 7.80 20.69
N GLY A 48 7.19 7.44 19.56
CA GLY A 48 7.78 6.65 18.50
C GLY A 48 6.74 6.37 17.42
N TYR A 49 7.16 5.60 16.42
CA TYR A 49 6.29 5.20 15.33
C TYR A 49 6.75 3.87 14.73
N GLU A 50 5.80 3.19 14.09
CA GLU A 50 6.05 2.12 13.13
C GLU A 50 5.84 2.66 11.71
N LEU A 51 6.69 2.24 10.79
CA LEU A 51 6.66 2.61 9.39
C LEU A 51 6.62 1.35 8.53
N TYR A 52 5.73 1.33 7.55
CA TYR A 52 5.68 0.30 6.52
C TYR A 52 5.79 0.98 5.15
N ASN A 53 6.89 0.76 4.44
CA ASN A 53 7.07 1.24 3.08
C ASN A 53 6.76 0.09 2.12
N ILE A 54 5.61 0.16 1.45
CA ILE A 54 5.15 -0.88 0.52
C ILE A 54 5.31 -0.36 -0.90
N THR A 55 6.04 -1.10 -1.72
CA THR A 55 6.19 -0.86 -3.16
C THR A 55 5.61 -2.05 -3.94
N GLU A 56 5.75 -2.05 -5.26
CA GLU A 56 5.38 -3.20 -6.09
C GLU A 56 6.14 -4.48 -5.68
N ASN A 57 7.43 -4.35 -5.35
CA ASN A 57 8.34 -5.50 -5.22
C ASN A 57 8.92 -5.65 -3.81
N SER A 58 8.63 -4.74 -2.88
CA SER A 58 9.18 -4.79 -1.53
C SER A 58 8.24 -4.25 -0.47
N LEU A 59 8.38 -4.80 0.73
CA LEU A 59 7.81 -4.24 1.95
C LEU A 59 8.92 -4.12 2.98
N GLU A 60 9.15 -2.92 3.47
CA GLU A 60 10.07 -2.63 4.57
C GLU A 60 9.28 -2.20 5.79
N SER A 61 9.63 -2.76 6.96
CA SER A 61 9.14 -2.32 8.25
C SER A 61 10.30 -1.69 9.03
N ALA A 62 10.10 -0.43 9.43
CA ALA A 62 11.03 0.34 10.21
C ALA A 62 10.30 1.02 11.36
N GLY A 63 11.04 1.62 12.29
CA GLY A 63 10.42 2.39 13.35
C GLY A 63 11.41 3.07 14.27
N SER A 64 10.86 3.93 15.11
CA SER A 64 11.55 4.60 16.20
C SER A 64 10.78 4.31 17.49
N TYR A 65 11.50 4.06 18.58
CA TYR A 65 10.91 3.85 19.89
C TYR A 65 11.60 4.74 20.92
N ASN A 66 10.82 5.48 21.71
CA ASN A 66 11.31 6.46 22.68
C ASN A 66 12.30 7.48 22.09
N ASN A 67 11.96 8.03 20.92
CA ASN A 67 12.79 8.99 20.17
C ASN A 67 14.19 8.46 19.79
N SER A 68 14.35 7.14 19.68
CA SER A 68 15.55 6.54 19.09
C SER A 68 15.67 6.92 17.61
N PRO A 69 16.86 6.82 17.00
CA PRO A 69 16.98 6.82 15.55
C PRO A 69 16.04 5.78 14.91
N GLU A 70 15.53 6.07 13.72
CA GLU A 70 14.78 5.10 12.91
C GLU A 70 15.68 3.90 12.61
N THR A 71 15.14 2.70 12.77
CA THR A 71 15.83 1.45 12.44
C THR A 71 14.92 0.56 11.63
N VAL A 72 15.49 -0.11 10.62
CA VAL A 72 14.78 -1.14 9.86
C VAL A 72 14.72 -2.41 10.70
N GLY A 73 13.50 -2.88 11.00
CA GLY A 73 13.27 -4.14 11.70
C GLY A 73 13.34 -5.33 10.76
N TYR A 74 12.67 -5.25 9.61
CA TYR A 74 12.74 -6.26 8.56
C TYR A 74 12.39 -5.70 7.19
N GLN A 75 12.77 -6.42 6.14
CA GLN A 75 12.36 -6.17 4.77
C GLN A 75 12.09 -7.50 4.07
N ILE A 76 11.07 -7.54 3.22
CA ILE A 76 10.80 -8.65 2.31
C ILE A 76 10.83 -8.21 0.84
N SER A 77 11.29 -9.10 -0.03
CA SER A 77 10.97 -9.07 -1.47
C SER A 77 9.57 -9.65 -1.64
N ILE A 78 8.63 -8.87 -2.17
CA ILE A 78 7.26 -9.30 -2.40
C ILE A 78 7.25 -10.25 -3.60
N GLU A 79 6.64 -11.42 -3.42
CA GLU A 79 6.51 -12.45 -4.46
C GLU A 79 5.04 -12.69 -4.82
N GLU A 80 4.13 -12.47 -3.88
CA GLU A 80 2.69 -12.62 -4.11
C GLU A 80 1.88 -11.71 -3.19
N ILE A 81 0.79 -11.14 -3.71
CA ILE A 81 -0.24 -10.49 -2.89
C ILE A 81 -1.55 -11.25 -3.11
N SER A 82 -2.03 -11.92 -2.06
CA SER A 82 -3.31 -12.61 -2.08
C SER A 82 -4.39 -11.67 -1.57
N TRP A 83 -5.19 -11.15 -2.49
CA TRP A 83 -6.31 -10.24 -2.17
C TRP A 83 -7.56 -11.04 -1.81
N ASN A 84 -8.27 -10.57 -0.77
CA ASN A 84 -9.63 -11.01 -0.53
C ASN A 84 -10.60 -10.37 -1.53
N SER A 85 -11.81 -10.92 -1.63
CA SER A 85 -12.84 -10.46 -2.58
C SER A 85 -13.32 -9.03 -2.31
N ASP A 86 -13.06 -8.48 -1.13
CA ASP A 86 -13.40 -7.11 -0.75
C ASP A 86 -12.47 -6.05 -1.36
N ASN A 87 -11.34 -6.45 -1.96
CA ASN A 87 -10.28 -5.57 -2.46
C ASN A 87 -9.73 -4.56 -1.44
N THR A 88 -9.98 -4.76 -0.15
CA THR A 88 -9.53 -3.89 0.96
C THR A 88 -8.79 -4.66 2.05
N SER A 89 -8.70 -5.98 1.92
CA SER A 89 -7.91 -6.86 2.78
C SER A 89 -7.17 -7.94 1.99
N GLY A 90 -6.15 -8.53 2.62
CA GLY A 90 -5.34 -9.56 2.00
C GLY A 90 -4.08 -9.90 2.80
N ILE A 91 -3.21 -10.68 2.17
CA ILE A 91 -1.91 -11.07 2.72
C ILE A 91 -0.83 -10.88 1.65
N ILE A 92 0.22 -10.16 2.02
CA ILE A 92 1.45 -10.00 1.25
C ILE A 92 2.40 -11.12 1.66
N TYR A 93 2.85 -11.92 0.68
CA TYR A 93 3.84 -12.96 0.87
C TYR A 93 5.15 -12.57 0.19
N GLY A 94 6.26 -12.84 0.86
CA GLY A 94 7.58 -12.53 0.33
C GLY A 94 8.68 -13.24 1.10
N LYS A 95 9.92 -13.04 0.66
CA LYS A 95 11.10 -13.58 1.34
C LYS A 95 11.87 -12.50 2.06
N TYR A 96 12.34 -12.77 3.26
CA TYR A 96 13.20 -11.85 4.00
C TYR A 96 14.47 -11.50 3.22
N THR A 97 14.68 -10.21 3.01
CA THR A 97 15.94 -9.61 2.54
C THR A 97 16.70 -8.92 3.67
N ILE A 98 15.99 -8.50 4.73
CA ILE A 98 16.53 -8.00 6.00
C ILE A 98 15.68 -8.59 7.14
N ASP A 99 16.31 -9.04 8.23
CA ASP A 99 15.61 -9.59 9.40
C ASP A 99 16.35 -9.24 10.71
N ASN A 100 16.50 -7.94 10.97
CA ASN A 100 17.19 -7.44 12.16
C ASN A 100 16.46 -7.85 13.45
N ASN A 101 15.13 -7.99 13.40
CA ASN A 101 14.31 -8.44 14.53
C ASN A 101 14.69 -9.84 15.05
N ASN A 102 15.24 -10.70 14.20
CA ASN A 102 15.64 -12.06 14.57
C ASN A 102 17.13 -12.34 14.28
N ASN A 103 18.00 -11.32 14.36
CA ASN A 103 19.44 -11.46 14.11
C ASN A 103 19.75 -12.14 12.76
N ASN A 104 18.98 -11.81 11.72
CA ASN A 104 19.08 -12.34 10.36
C ASN A 104 18.87 -13.86 10.23
N LYS A 105 18.26 -14.52 11.23
CA LYS A 105 17.99 -15.97 11.21
C LYS A 105 17.06 -16.39 10.06
N ASN A 106 16.15 -15.52 9.62
CA ASN A 106 15.14 -15.87 8.63
C ASN A 106 15.46 -15.36 7.22
N LEU A 107 16.67 -14.85 6.95
CA LEU A 107 17.03 -14.41 5.59
C LEU A 107 16.75 -15.50 4.54
N GLY A 108 16.09 -15.11 3.45
CA GLY A 108 15.67 -16.01 2.36
C GLY A 108 14.44 -16.87 2.66
N LYS A 109 13.96 -16.93 3.91
CA LYS A 109 12.73 -17.65 4.28
C LYS A 109 11.49 -16.83 3.96
N TRP A 110 10.38 -17.51 3.81
CA TRP A 110 9.07 -16.91 3.54
C TRP A 110 8.48 -16.25 4.78
N TYR A 111 7.83 -15.13 4.56
CA TYR A 111 7.12 -14.35 5.53
C TYR A 111 5.76 -13.90 4.99
N ALA A 112 4.90 -13.43 5.88
CA ALA A 112 3.60 -12.87 5.53
C ALA A 112 3.31 -11.60 6.32
N VAL A 113 2.66 -10.64 5.67
CA VAL A 113 2.10 -9.45 6.27
C VAL A 113 0.64 -9.36 5.88
N SER A 114 -0.27 -9.45 6.84
CA SER A 114 -1.70 -9.26 6.63
C SER A 114 -2.04 -7.78 6.64
N PHE A 115 -2.98 -7.38 5.79
CA PHE A 115 -3.58 -6.07 5.82
C PHE A 115 -5.11 -6.14 5.73
N LYS A 116 -5.79 -5.15 6.31
CA LYS A 116 -7.25 -4.97 6.22
C LYS A 116 -7.66 -3.51 6.32
N ASN A 117 -8.92 -3.23 5.99
CA ASN A 117 -9.51 -1.89 6.01
C ASN A 117 -8.73 -0.88 5.16
N LEU A 118 -8.17 -1.31 4.03
CA LEU A 118 -7.44 -0.43 3.12
C LEU A 118 -8.36 0.64 2.53
N THR A 119 -7.92 1.89 2.65
CA THR A 119 -8.50 3.08 2.02
C THR A 119 -7.37 3.90 1.40
N ASP A 120 -7.70 5.02 0.76
CA ASP A 120 -6.67 5.91 0.19
C ASP A 120 -5.71 6.48 1.25
N THR A 121 -6.17 6.57 2.51
CA THR A 121 -5.48 7.31 3.58
C THR A 121 -5.23 6.48 4.84
N SER A 122 -5.76 5.27 4.94
CA SER A 122 -5.61 4.41 6.12
C SER A 122 -5.57 2.92 5.79
N ILE A 123 -4.91 2.15 6.65
CA ILE A 123 -4.76 0.69 6.57
C ILE A 123 -4.54 0.11 7.97
N SER A 124 -4.90 -1.15 8.19
CA SER A 124 -4.47 -1.92 9.36
C SER A 124 -3.48 -2.99 8.90
N ILE A 125 -2.26 -3.03 9.46
CA ILE A 125 -1.17 -3.93 9.03
C ILE A 125 -0.72 -4.83 10.21
N CYS A 126 -0.48 -6.11 9.95
CA CYS A 126 0.05 -7.05 10.94
C CYS A 126 1.07 -8.02 10.30
N GLY A 127 2.30 -8.03 10.81
CA GLY A 127 3.29 -9.05 10.44
C GLY A 127 2.98 -10.40 11.09
N ALA A 128 3.20 -11.50 10.38
CA ALA A 128 2.96 -12.85 10.89
C ALA A 128 3.92 -13.22 12.04
N SER A 129 3.42 -13.33 13.26
CA SER A 129 4.25 -13.78 14.39
C SER A 129 3.40 -14.52 15.40
N LYS A 130 3.91 -15.66 15.87
CA LYS A 130 3.27 -16.46 16.90
C LYS A 130 4.28 -16.82 17.99
N LYS A 131 3.91 -16.57 19.24
CA LYS A 131 4.68 -17.03 20.40
C LYS A 131 4.49 -18.54 20.58
N LEU A 132 5.59 -19.27 20.69
CA LEU A 132 5.61 -20.70 20.97
C LEU A 132 5.59 -20.96 22.50
N GLU A 133 5.36 -22.22 22.88
CA GLU A 133 5.28 -22.63 24.29
C GLU A 133 6.58 -22.37 25.07
N ASP A 134 7.72 -22.45 24.40
CA ASP A 134 9.04 -22.17 24.97
C ASP A 134 9.34 -20.66 25.12
N GLY A 135 8.38 -19.80 24.72
CA GLY A 135 8.49 -18.35 24.79
C GLY A 135 9.18 -17.70 23.59
N SER A 136 9.73 -18.48 22.65
CA SER A 136 10.28 -17.97 21.39
C SER A 136 9.16 -17.54 20.43
N TYR A 137 9.54 -16.85 19.35
CA TYR A 137 8.60 -16.47 18.29
C TYR A 137 8.91 -17.20 17.00
N ASP A 138 7.84 -17.61 16.34
CA ASP A 138 7.85 -18.19 15.01
C ASP A 138 7.25 -17.20 14.01
N SER A 139 8.05 -16.86 13.01
CA SER A 139 7.76 -15.81 12.04
C SER A 139 8.34 -16.13 10.65
N SER A 140 8.57 -17.40 10.31
CA SER A 140 9.09 -17.75 8.99
C SER A 140 8.60 -19.12 8.51
N ALA A 141 8.66 -19.36 7.20
CA ALA A 141 8.33 -20.62 6.57
C ALA A 141 9.36 -20.96 5.49
N GLU A 142 9.58 -22.23 5.18
CA GLU A 142 10.60 -22.64 4.20
C GLU A 142 10.08 -22.52 2.76
N THR A 143 8.77 -22.58 2.55
CA THR A 143 8.15 -22.51 1.23
C THR A 143 6.92 -21.59 1.21
N LEU A 144 6.53 -21.11 0.02
CA LEU A 144 5.29 -20.33 -0.16
C LEU A 144 4.05 -21.13 0.25
N GLN A 145 4.01 -22.43 -0.07
CA GLN A 145 2.87 -23.28 0.26
C GLN A 145 2.73 -23.45 1.78
N GLU A 146 3.85 -23.64 2.48
CA GLU A 146 3.88 -23.64 3.94
C GLU A 146 3.41 -22.28 4.47
N ALA A 147 3.96 -21.16 3.96
CA ALA A 147 3.58 -19.81 4.39
C ALA A 147 2.06 -19.57 4.27
N LYS A 148 1.45 -19.94 3.14
CA LYS A 148 0.00 -19.81 2.90
C LYS A 148 -0.85 -20.65 3.86
N THR A 149 -0.37 -21.83 4.24
CA THR A 149 -1.09 -22.72 5.17
C THR A 149 -0.89 -22.30 6.62
N LYS A 150 0.32 -21.84 6.95
CA LYS A 150 0.78 -21.51 8.29
C LYS A 150 0.28 -20.15 8.76
N PHE A 151 0.51 -19.10 7.97
CA PHE A 151 0.25 -17.71 8.36
C PHE A 151 -1.22 -17.33 8.11
N THR A 152 -2.05 -17.65 9.09
CA THR A 152 -3.49 -17.34 9.09
C THR A 152 -3.93 -16.78 10.44
N GLU A 153 -5.06 -16.05 10.45
CA GLU A 153 -5.69 -15.59 11.69
C GLU A 153 -6.10 -16.78 12.57
N ALA A 154 -6.67 -17.84 11.96
CA ALA A 154 -7.10 -19.05 12.67
C ALA A 154 -5.95 -19.79 13.36
N ASN A 155 -4.74 -19.76 12.76
CA ASN A 155 -3.55 -20.33 13.38
C ASN A 155 -2.89 -19.40 14.41
N GLY A 156 -3.39 -18.17 14.56
CA GLY A 156 -2.95 -17.19 15.55
C GLY A 156 -1.69 -16.41 15.18
N TYR A 157 -1.35 -16.28 13.89
CA TYR A 157 -0.16 -15.54 13.45
C TYR A 157 -0.37 -14.04 13.29
N PHE A 158 -1.62 -13.55 13.28
CA PHE A 158 -1.92 -12.12 13.13
C PHE A 158 -2.57 -11.58 14.40
N GLY A 159 -1.74 -11.28 15.41
CA GLY A 159 -2.20 -10.94 16.76
C GLY A 159 -2.59 -9.46 16.95
N TYR A 160 -1.75 -8.53 16.49
CA TYR A 160 -1.98 -7.10 16.67
C TYR A 160 -1.80 -6.34 15.36
N TYR A 161 -2.84 -5.61 14.97
CA TYR A 161 -2.82 -4.79 13.77
C TYR A 161 -2.49 -3.34 14.13
N SER A 162 -1.42 -2.82 13.54
CA SER A 162 -1.06 -1.42 13.58
C SER A 162 -2.03 -0.63 12.72
N ALA A 163 -2.72 0.35 13.32
CA ALA A 163 -3.59 1.27 12.61
C ALA A 163 -2.73 2.39 12.01
N CYS A 164 -2.53 2.35 10.70
CA CYS A 164 -1.64 3.25 10.00
C CYS A 164 -2.41 4.26 9.14
N THR A 165 -1.80 5.43 8.94
CA THR A 165 -2.20 6.43 7.95
C THR A 165 -1.09 6.64 6.94
N VAL A 166 -1.40 7.27 5.79
CA VAL A 166 -0.37 7.61 4.81
C VAL A 166 0.61 8.60 5.43
N LYS A 167 1.91 8.28 5.37
CA LYS A 167 2.99 9.20 5.71
C LYS A 167 3.12 10.23 4.56
N GLN A 168 2.74 11.47 4.86
CA GLN A 168 2.87 12.61 3.93
C GLN A 168 4.34 12.97 3.67
#